data_AF-A0A318M583-F1
#
_entry.id   AF-A0A318M583-F1
#
_cell.length_a   1.000
_cell.length_b   1.000
_cell.length_c   1.000
_cell.angle_alpha   90.00
_cell.angle_beta   90.00
_cell.angle_gamma   90.00
#
_symmetry.space_group_name_H-M   'P 1'
#
loop_
_entity.id
_entity.type
_entity.pdbx_description
1 polymer ?
#
loop_
_entity_poly.entity_id
_entity_poly.type
_entity_poly.pdbx_seq_one_letter_code
_entity_poly.pdbx_strand_id
1 'polypeptide(L)'
;MSISGAGDWARLARAVEDARRRASRFADDDWSDLAYRARQEAADVEAWERRRRGRAVRLWVAWLEVRAAALDADDAQLRLAGYLRHPFHRTGDRPSLYFVEAPVPCGDLPPGQREFLDGDYPRAALGHLGDRTPYGPFEHAHVEHYADALTSGRARLLARHGERSEPALAARGPFPPGIRLQYWRVRQKVLFLAGPGEARIRAEELAGTIVDGSGLPLARVAGVEANDGYASVSDGHWVHPVDSVGPFGATALWDDYDAAEHDAGVPAALAGVLTRAAGQVREAFQRDALDCALPPAAREACSAALRHAAEQARLIAEGRSPAELHRLADDADQLADRLDDEDRCDDAERLRQQAVVYRRLGGAES
;
A
#
# COMPACT_ATOMS: atom_id res chain seq x y z
N MET A 1 -29.57 -17.26 1.96
CA MET A 1 -28.98 -15.90 2.12
C MET A 1 -29.34 -15.12 0.86
N SER A 2 -30.08 -14.04 1.02
CA SER A 2 -30.62 -13.26 -0.10
C SER A 2 -29.52 -12.41 -0.72
N ILE A 3 -29.41 -12.43 -2.04
CA ILE A 3 -28.50 -11.60 -2.82
C ILE A 3 -28.96 -10.14 -2.68
N SER A 4 -28.26 -9.33 -1.90
CA SER A 4 -28.48 -7.87 -1.80
C SER A 4 -27.93 -7.11 -3.01
N GLY A 5 -27.88 -7.73 -4.19
CA GLY A 5 -27.19 -7.20 -5.36
C GLY A 5 -27.85 -5.98 -5.99
N ALA A 6 -29.17 -5.84 -5.92
CA ALA A 6 -29.87 -4.80 -6.68
C ALA A 6 -29.62 -3.36 -6.19
N GLY A 7 -29.39 -3.15 -4.89
CA GLY A 7 -29.19 -1.82 -4.31
C GLY A 7 -27.76 -1.27 -4.48
N ASP A 8 -26.78 -2.15 -4.57
CA ASP A 8 -25.37 -1.80 -4.60
C ASP A 8 -24.91 -1.33 -5.99
N TRP A 9 -25.29 -2.06 -7.04
CA TRP A 9 -25.00 -1.65 -8.42
C TRP A 9 -25.73 -0.37 -8.82
N ALA A 10 -26.83 -0.04 -8.15
CA ALA A 10 -27.56 1.20 -8.35
C ALA A 10 -26.74 2.43 -7.92
N ARG A 11 -25.89 2.32 -6.89
CA ARG A 11 -25.00 3.41 -6.45
C ARG A 11 -23.89 3.67 -7.46
N LEU A 12 -23.26 2.61 -7.96
CA LEU A 12 -22.25 2.72 -9.02
C LEU A 12 -22.85 3.30 -10.31
N ALA A 13 -24.03 2.83 -10.72
CA ALA A 13 -24.73 3.39 -11.88
C ALA A 13 -25.07 4.88 -11.71
N ARG A 14 -25.50 5.28 -10.51
CA ARG A 14 -25.75 6.69 -10.16
C ARG A 14 -24.47 7.52 -10.24
N ALA A 15 -23.35 7.00 -9.74
CA ALA A 15 -22.04 7.67 -9.82
C ALA A 15 -21.64 7.99 -11.26
N VAL A 16 -21.83 7.02 -12.17
CA VAL A 16 -21.55 7.20 -13.61
C VAL A 16 -22.44 8.27 -14.22
N GLU A 17 -23.73 8.26 -13.91
CA GLU A 17 -24.67 9.27 -14.40
C GLU A 17 -24.34 10.66 -13.85
N ASP A 18 -24.02 10.76 -12.56
CA ASP A 18 -23.68 12.03 -11.92
C ASP A 18 -22.38 12.63 -12.48
N ALA A 19 -21.34 11.81 -12.71
CA ALA A 19 -20.10 12.27 -13.36
C ALA A 19 -20.37 12.85 -14.77
N ARG A 20 -21.13 12.13 -15.60
CA ARG A 20 -21.55 12.61 -16.94
C ARG A 20 -22.35 13.90 -16.87
N ARG A 21 -23.33 13.96 -15.96
CA ARG A 21 -24.20 15.13 -15.75
C ARG A 21 -23.40 16.34 -15.28
N ARG A 22 -22.37 16.12 -14.46
CA ARG A 22 -21.51 17.19 -13.96
C ARG A 22 -20.65 17.75 -15.08
N ALA A 23 -20.02 16.89 -15.89
CA ALA A 23 -19.27 17.32 -17.06
C ALA A 23 -20.13 18.12 -18.05
N SER A 24 -21.38 17.71 -18.30
CA SER A 24 -22.26 18.40 -19.25
C SER A 24 -22.77 19.76 -18.74
N ARG A 25 -22.84 20.00 -17.43
CA ARG A 25 -23.18 21.33 -16.87
C ARG A 25 -22.14 22.40 -17.19
N PHE A 26 -20.93 22.00 -17.52
CA PHE A 26 -19.84 22.89 -17.92
C PHE A 26 -19.57 22.84 -19.44
N ALA A 27 -20.55 22.42 -20.25
CA ALA A 27 -20.38 22.32 -21.70
C ALA A 27 -20.01 23.65 -22.38
N ASP A 28 -20.48 24.77 -21.81
CA ASP A 28 -20.19 26.13 -22.31
C ASP A 28 -19.02 26.82 -21.56
N ASP A 29 -18.39 26.13 -20.59
CA ASP A 29 -17.29 26.64 -19.78
C ASP A 29 -16.02 25.82 -20.02
N ASP A 30 -15.11 26.36 -20.85
CA ASP A 30 -13.88 25.68 -21.23
C ASP A 30 -12.69 26.00 -20.31
N TRP A 31 -12.80 27.00 -19.43
CA TRP A 31 -11.64 27.63 -18.80
C TRP A 31 -11.62 27.56 -17.27
N SER A 32 -12.71 27.18 -16.61
CA SER A 32 -12.69 27.03 -15.14
C SER A 32 -12.05 25.71 -14.68
N ASP A 33 -11.34 25.77 -13.56
CA ASP A 33 -10.75 24.59 -12.91
C ASP A 33 -11.84 23.54 -12.58
N LEU A 34 -13.05 23.99 -12.21
CA LEU A 34 -14.18 23.11 -11.93
C LEU A 34 -14.68 22.37 -13.17
N ALA A 35 -14.72 23.05 -14.32
CA ALA A 35 -15.09 22.44 -15.60
C ALA A 35 -14.06 21.41 -16.06
N TYR A 36 -12.77 21.74 -15.97
CA TYR A 36 -11.68 20.80 -16.25
C TYR A 36 -11.80 19.53 -15.41
N ARG A 37 -12.02 19.68 -14.10
CA ARG A 37 -12.16 18.55 -13.16
C ARG A 37 -13.38 17.70 -13.42
N ALA A 38 -14.53 18.31 -13.74
CA ALA A 38 -15.73 17.56 -14.09
C ALA A 38 -15.53 16.73 -15.36
N ARG A 39 -14.80 17.26 -16.35
CA ARG A 39 -14.44 16.53 -17.57
C ARG A 39 -13.45 15.40 -17.30
N GLN A 40 -12.43 15.65 -16.47
CA GLN A 40 -11.44 14.63 -16.09
C GLN A 40 -12.08 13.47 -15.33
N GLU A 41 -12.86 13.76 -14.29
CA GLU A 41 -13.63 12.77 -13.52
C GLU A 41 -14.51 11.92 -14.45
N ALA A 42 -15.27 12.55 -15.35
CA ALA A 42 -16.09 11.83 -16.31
C ALA A 42 -15.26 10.95 -17.26
N ALA A 43 -14.10 11.43 -17.73
CA ALA A 43 -13.20 10.65 -18.59
C ALA A 43 -12.63 9.41 -17.88
N ASP A 44 -12.23 9.56 -16.62
CA ASP A 44 -11.71 8.46 -15.79
C ASP A 44 -12.78 7.42 -15.48
N VAL A 45 -14.00 7.87 -15.15
CA VAL A 45 -15.17 7.00 -14.96
C VAL A 45 -15.52 6.26 -16.25
N GLU A 46 -15.50 6.92 -17.41
CA GLU A 46 -15.73 6.26 -18.69
C GLU A 46 -14.63 5.26 -19.04
N ALA A 47 -13.36 5.56 -18.73
CA ALA A 47 -12.27 4.63 -18.92
C ALA A 47 -12.44 3.37 -18.05
N TRP A 48 -12.79 3.58 -16.78
CA TRP A 48 -13.10 2.51 -15.84
C TRP A 48 -14.26 1.63 -16.32
N GLU A 49 -15.41 2.22 -16.66
CA GLU A 49 -16.58 1.47 -17.11
C GLU A 49 -16.38 0.81 -18.48
N ARG A 50 -15.55 1.39 -19.35
CA ARG A 50 -15.13 0.72 -20.60
C ARG A 50 -14.39 -0.57 -20.31
N ARG A 51 -13.44 -0.56 -19.38
CA ARG A 51 -12.69 -1.77 -18.97
C ARG A 51 -13.60 -2.73 -18.23
N ARG A 52 -14.53 -2.25 -17.39
CA ARG A 52 -15.50 -3.09 -16.65
C ARG A 52 -16.56 -3.75 -17.53
N ARG A 53 -16.88 -3.19 -18.71
CA ARG A 53 -18.00 -3.65 -19.55
C ARG A 53 -18.02 -5.16 -19.73
N GLY A 54 -19.14 -5.79 -19.38
CA GLY A 54 -19.33 -7.24 -19.48
C GLY A 54 -18.77 -8.05 -18.31
N ARG A 55 -18.16 -7.40 -17.32
CA ARG A 55 -17.56 -8.02 -16.14
C ARG A 55 -18.25 -7.55 -14.86
N ALA A 56 -18.60 -8.47 -13.97
CA ALA A 56 -19.26 -8.17 -12.70
C ALA A 56 -18.26 -7.76 -11.60
N VAL A 57 -17.29 -6.91 -11.95
CA VAL A 57 -16.17 -6.50 -11.09
C VAL A 57 -16.53 -5.25 -10.28
N ARG A 58 -16.07 -5.20 -9.03
CA ARG A 58 -16.23 -4.05 -8.13
C ARG A 58 -14.91 -3.71 -7.45
N LEU A 59 -14.77 -2.46 -7.03
CA LEU A 59 -13.70 -2.06 -6.12
C LEU A 59 -14.04 -2.51 -4.70
N TRP A 60 -13.05 -3.11 -4.04
CA TRP A 60 -13.13 -3.56 -2.66
C TRP A 60 -12.00 -2.95 -1.84
N VAL A 61 -12.25 -2.84 -0.54
CA VAL A 61 -11.29 -2.46 0.47
C VAL A 61 -11.15 -3.62 1.45
N ALA A 62 -9.92 -4.05 1.71
CA ALA A 62 -9.59 -4.96 2.79
C ALA A 62 -8.83 -4.23 3.90
N TRP A 63 -9.14 -4.57 5.15
CA TRP A 63 -8.31 -4.23 6.29
C TRP A 63 -7.52 -5.44 6.72
N LEU A 64 -6.20 -5.32 6.68
CA LEU A 64 -5.28 -6.33 7.17
C LEU A 64 -4.74 -5.88 8.53
N GLU A 65 -4.77 -6.77 9.53
CA GLU A 65 -4.05 -6.58 10.78
C GLU A 65 -2.76 -7.39 10.74
N VAL A 66 -1.63 -6.72 10.97
CA VAL A 66 -0.31 -7.35 11.05
C VAL A 66 0.24 -7.11 12.45
N ARG A 67 0.84 -8.14 13.04
CA ARG A 67 1.47 -8.05 14.37
C ARG A 67 2.93 -8.45 14.27
N ALA A 68 3.77 -7.83 15.09
CA ALA A 68 5.18 -8.16 15.20
C ALA A 68 5.65 -7.96 16.64
N ALA A 69 6.69 -8.69 17.01
CA ALA A 69 7.48 -8.32 18.18
C ALA A 69 8.61 -7.37 17.75
N ALA A 70 8.88 -6.36 18.56
CA ALA A 70 9.90 -5.34 18.32
C ALA A 70 10.55 -4.91 19.65
N LEU A 71 11.76 -4.37 19.61
CA LEU A 71 12.46 -3.88 20.80
C LEU A 71 11.78 -2.63 21.37
N ASP A 72 11.35 -1.74 20.48
CA ASP A 72 10.78 -0.43 20.78
C ASP A 72 9.91 0.06 19.60
N ALA A 73 9.44 1.29 19.70
CA ALA A 73 8.59 1.92 18.68
C ALA A 73 9.32 2.09 17.34
N ASP A 74 10.60 2.42 17.34
CA ASP A 74 11.38 2.63 16.10
C ASP A 74 11.61 1.31 15.36
N ASP A 75 11.92 0.24 16.10
CA ASP A 75 11.99 -1.12 15.54
C ASP A 75 10.60 -1.57 15.03
N ALA A 76 9.52 -1.25 15.75
CA ALA A 76 8.16 -1.54 15.29
C ALA A 76 7.83 -0.80 13.99
N GLN A 77 8.23 0.47 13.86
CA GLN A 77 8.05 1.27 12.65
C GLN A 77 8.75 0.63 11.46
N LEU A 78 10.02 0.25 11.61
CA LEU A 78 10.78 -0.44 10.57
C LEU A 78 10.07 -1.73 10.12
N ARG A 79 9.65 -2.55 11.10
CA ARG A 79 9.06 -3.87 10.82
C ARG A 79 7.66 -3.86 10.23
N LEU A 80 6.84 -2.86 10.56
CA LEU A 80 5.40 -2.88 10.26
C LEU A 80 4.96 -1.78 9.28
N ALA A 81 5.77 -0.73 9.09
CA ALA A 81 5.38 0.44 8.31
C ALA A 81 6.48 1.00 7.39
N GLY A 82 7.69 0.41 7.37
CA GLY A 82 8.83 0.81 6.52
C GLY A 82 8.68 0.37 5.06
N TYR A 83 9.56 -0.48 4.54
CA TYR A 83 9.39 -1.26 3.28
C TYR A 83 9.11 -2.75 3.57
N LEU A 84 8.83 -3.06 4.84
CA LEU A 84 8.59 -4.42 5.33
C LEU A 84 7.09 -4.65 5.55
N ARG A 85 6.64 -5.88 5.30
CA ARG A 85 5.30 -6.38 5.66
C ARG A 85 4.13 -5.61 5.05
N HIS A 86 4.31 -5.09 3.84
CA HIS A 86 3.25 -4.51 3.03
C HIS A 86 2.53 -5.55 2.17
N PRO A 87 1.28 -5.29 1.77
CA PRO A 87 0.56 -6.13 0.84
C PRO A 87 1.11 -5.95 -0.58
N PHE A 88 1.45 -7.05 -1.24
CA PHE A 88 1.89 -7.04 -2.64
C PHE A 88 0.74 -7.43 -3.57
N HIS A 89 0.48 -6.60 -4.57
CA HIS A 89 -0.39 -6.98 -5.68
C HIS A 89 0.35 -7.94 -6.62
N ARG A 90 -0.38 -8.57 -7.53
CA ARG A 90 0.23 -9.46 -8.53
C ARG A 90 1.21 -8.74 -9.43
N THR A 91 0.96 -7.46 -9.69
CA THR A 91 1.86 -6.58 -10.46
C THR A 91 3.05 -6.05 -9.64
N GLY A 92 3.15 -6.40 -8.35
CA GLY A 92 4.23 -5.97 -7.45
C GLY A 92 3.74 -5.02 -6.35
N ASP A 93 4.69 -4.34 -5.70
CA ASP A 93 4.40 -3.25 -4.77
C ASP A 93 3.71 -2.08 -5.49
N ARG A 94 2.61 -1.60 -4.90
CA ARG A 94 1.80 -0.49 -5.41
C ARG A 94 1.37 0.40 -4.23
N PRO A 95 2.24 1.32 -3.76
CA PRO A 95 1.95 2.16 -2.60
C PRO A 95 0.66 2.99 -2.72
N SER A 96 0.25 3.35 -3.94
CA SER A 96 -1.02 4.05 -4.19
C SER A 96 -2.27 3.20 -3.91
N LEU A 97 -2.13 1.87 -3.77
CA LEU A 97 -3.24 0.95 -3.53
C LEU A 97 -3.38 0.54 -2.06
N TYR A 98 -2.48 0.99 -1.18
CA TYR A 98 -2.60 0.71 0.24
C TYR A 98 -2.22 1.89 1.11
N PHE A 99 -2.69 1.82 2.36
CA PHE A 99 -2.33 2.75 3.40
C PHE A 99 -1.98 1.95 4.66
N VAL A 100 -0.89 2.34 5.32
CA VAL A 100 -0.42 1.70 6.55
C VAL A 100 -0.56 2.70 7.69
N GLU A 101 -1.35 2.33 8.71
CA GLU A 101 -1.46 3.13 9.93
C GLU A 101 -0.14 3.14 10.71
N ALA A 102 0.00 4.04 11.69
CA ALA A 102 1.13 3.99 12.61
C ALA A 102 1.06 2.72 13.49
N PRO A 103 2.18 2.03 13.75
CA PRO A 103 2.21 0.91 14.68
C PRO A 103 1.81 1.34 16.09
N VAL A 104 0.98 0.53 16.73
CA VAL A 104 0.55 0.75 18.12
C VAL A 104 0.85 -0.49 18.97
N PRO A 105 1.14 -0.32 20.28
CA PRO A 105 1.32 -1.46 21.16
C PRO A 105 0.08 -2.37 21.16
N CYS A 106 0.34 -3.68 21.22
CA CYS A 106 -0.71 -4.66 21.47
C CYS A 106 -1.18 -4.58 22.92
N GLY A 107 -2.46 -4.91 23.15
CA GLY A 107 -2.92 -5.32 24.48
C GLY A 107 -2.41 -6.70 24.87
N ASP A 108 -3.03 -7.32 25.88
CA ASP A 108 -2.66 -8.66 26.31
C ASP A 108 -2.80 -9.71 25.20
N LEU A 109 -1.68 -10.32 24.84
CA LEU A 109 -1.63 -11.42 23.89
C LEU A 109 -1.64 -12.78 24.61
N PRO A 110 -2.30 -13.81 24.05
CA PRO A 110 -2.18 -15.18 24.54
C PRO A 110 -0.72 -15.67 24.48
N PRO A 111 -0.26 -16.53 25.43
CA PRO A 111 1.13 -16.99 25.47
C PRO A 111 1.65 -17.60 24.16
N GLY A 112 0.86 -18.46 23.51
CA GLY A 112 1.27 -19.06 22.22
C GLY A 112 1.44 -18.04 21.08
N GLN A 113 0.72 -16.92 21.12
CA GLN A 113 0.91 -15.84 20.15
C GLN A 113 2.18 -15.04 20.44
N ARG A 114 2.54 -14.87 21.73
CA ARG A 114 3.81 -14.24 22.12
C ARG A 114 5.00 -15.04 21.65
N GLU A 115 5.00 -16.35 21.93
CA GLU A 115 6.06 -17.27 21.50
C GLU A 115 6.25 -17.27 19.97
N PHE A 116 5.14 -17.25 19.23
CA PHE A 116 5.17 -17.14 17.77
C PHE A 116 5.81 -15.82 17.29
N LEU A 117 5.37 -14.67 17.82
CA LEU A 117 5.89 -13.35 17.42
C LEU A 117 7.35 -13.15 17.87
N ASP A 118 7.74 -13.72 19.00
CA ASP A 118 9.12 -13.74 19.50
C ASP A 118 10.04 -14.57 18.58
N GLY A 119 9.53 -15.68 18.05
CA GLY A 119 10.24 -16.53 17.09
C GLY A 119 10.49 -15.85 15.74
N ASP A 120 9.56 -14.99 15.33
CA ASP A 120 9.63 -14.16 14.12
C ASP A 120 10.65 -13.00 14.20
N TYR A 121 11.26 -12.74 15.36
CA TYR A 121 12.25 -11.67 15.46
C TYR A 121 13.60 -12.02 14.77
N PRO A 122 14.19 -11.11 13.95
CA PRO A 122 15.45 -11.36 13.28
C PRO A 122 16.61 -11.34 14.28
N ARG A 123 17.10 -12.52 14.65
CA ARG A 123 18.20 -12.68 15.61
C ARG A 123 19.48 -11.95 15.19
N ALA A 124 19.75 -11.90 13.88
CA ALA A 124 20.91 -11.22 13.34
C ALA A 124 20.93 -9.72 13.68
N ALA A 125 19.76 -9.07 13.76
CA ALA A 125 19.66 -7.65 14.13
C ALA A 125 20.15 -7.38 15.56
N LEU A 126 20.07 -8.37 16.46
CA LEU A 126 20.57 -8.24 17.83
C LEU A 126 22.10 -8.06 17.90
N GLY A 127 22.83 -8.53 16.88
CA GLY A 127 24.28 -8.29 16.76
C GLY A 127 24.64 -6.84 16.43
N HIS A 128 23.66 -6.03 16.03
CA HIS A 128 23.82 -4.66 15.56
C HIS A 128 23.07 -3.63 16.42
N LEU A 129 22.64 -3.99 17.63
CA LEU A 129 21.93 -3.08 18.54
C LEU A 129 22.67 -1.76 18.81
N GLY A 130 24.01 -1.79 18.78
CA GLY A 130 24.85 -0.62 18.97
C GLY A 130 24.91 0.34 17.77
N ASP A 131 24.38 -0.05 16.62
CA ASP A 131 24.38 0.73 15.38
C ASP A 131 22.99 0.72 14.73
N ARG A 132 22.18 1.70 15.12
CA ARG A 132 20.83 1.95 14.57
C ARG A 132 20.82 3.15 13.63
N THR A 133 21.94 3.41 12.97
CA THR A 133 21.95 4.40 11.89
C THR A 133 20.95 4.00 10.81
N PRO A 134 20.18 4.95 10.24
CA PRO A 134 19.30 4.65 9.11
C PRO A 134 20.08 3.97 7.99
N TYR A 135 19.52 2.90 7.44
CA TYR A 135 20.14 2.05 6.42
C TYR A 135 21.44 1.34 6.86
N GLY A 136 21.73 1.33 8.16
CA GLY A 136 22.86 0.65 8.75
C GLY A 136 22.68 -0.86 8.90
N PRO A 137 23.66 -1.54 9.52
CA PRO A 137 23.66 -3.00 9.68
C PRO A 137 22.45 -3.56 10.44
N PHE A 138 21.90 -2.81 11.40
CA PHE A 138 20.68 -3.21 12.11
C PHE A 138 19.51 -3.35 11.13
N GLU A 139 19.22 -2.28 10.40
CA GLU A 139 18.11 -2.22 9.46
C GLU A 139 18.27 -3.24 8.32
N HIS A 140 19.49 -3.35 7.77
CA HIS A 140 19.81 -4.35 6.75
C HIS A 140 19.52 -5.79 7.21
N ALA A 141 19.78 -6.12 8.48
CA ALA A 141 19.46 -7.44 9.03
C ALA A 141 17.94 -7.71 9.08
N HIS A 142 17.10 -6.68 9.26
CA HIS A 142 15.65 -6.82 9.16
C HIS A 142 15.19 -7.04 7.71
N VAL A 143 15.77 -6.29 6.77
CA VAL A 143 15.51 -6.40 5.32
C VAL A 143 15.77 -7.82 4.83
N GLU A 144 16.99 -8.31 5.05
CA GLU A 144 17.40 -9.63 4.58
C GLU A 144 16.57 -10.74 5.23
N HIS A 145 16.27 -10.60 6.53
CA HIS A 145 15.38 -11.54 7.20
C HIS A 145 14.00 -11.66 6.54
N TYR A 146 13.41 -10.52 6.17
CA TYR A 146 12.09 -10.51 5.58
C TYR A 146 12.11 -10.96 4.11
N ALA A 147 13.15 -10.62 3.35
CA ALA A 147 13.33 -11.13 1.99
C ALA A 147 13.52 -12.66 1.97
N ASP A 148 14.25 -13.21 2.95
CA ASP A 148 14.41 -14.65 3.13
C ASP A 148 13.11 -15.32 3.58
N ALA A 149 12.31 -14.64 4.40
CA ALA A 149 10.99 -15.09 4.81
C ALA A 149 10.03 -15.21 3.62
N LEU A 150 10.01 -14.23 2.72
CA LEU A 150 9.24 -14.26 1.46
C LEU A 150 9.70 -15.42 0.57
N THR A 151 11.01 -15.62 0.44
CA THR A 151 11.60 -16.75 -0.30
C THR A 151 11.19 -18.10 0.30
N SER A 152 11.15 -18.19 1.64
CA SER A 152 10.68 -19.38 2.36
C SER A 152 9.19 -19.63 2.16
N GLY A 153 8.37 -18.58 2.17
CA GLY A 153 6.94 -18.67 1.89
C GLY A 153 6.65 -19.19 0.49
N ARG A 154 7.41 -18.70 -0.51
CA ARG A 154 7.37 -19.24 -1.88
C ARG A 154 7.69 -20.74 -1.89
N ALA A 155 8.82 -21.15 -1.30
CA ALA A 155 9.23 -22.55 -1.28
C ALA A 155 8.16 -23.44 -0.64
N ARG A 156 7.53 -22.95 0.43
CA ARG A 156 6.45 -23.63 1.15
C ARG A 156 5.18 -23.83 0.32
N LEU A 157 4.79 -22.83 -0.48
CA LEU A 157 3.63 -22.93 -1.37
C LEU A 157 3.86 -23.93 -2.51
N LEU A 158 5.11 -24.12 -2.93
CA LEU A 158 5.49 -25.01 -4.04
C LEU A 158 5.88 -26.43 -3.58
N ALA A 159 6.16 -26.64 -2.29
CA ALA A 159 6.55 -27.94 -1.76
C ALA A 159 5.40 -28.97 -1.82
N ARG A 160 5.74 -30.22 -2.14
CA ARG A 160 4.76 -31.33 -2.08
C ARG A 160 4.37 -31.61 -0.63
N HIS A 161 3.15 -32.12 -0.43
CA HIS A 161 2.72 -32.56 0.91
C HIS A 161 3.71 -33.60 1.47
N GLY A 162 4.34 -33.29 2.62
CA GLY A 162 5.36 -34.13 3.26
C GLY A 162 6.81 -33.69 3.04
N GLU A 163 7.10 -32.82 2.07
CA GLU A 163 8.43 -32.21 1.84
C GLU A 163 8.57 -30.85 2.55
N ARG A 164 7.57 -30.49 3.36
CA ARG A 164 7.59 -29.28 4.19
C ARG A 164 8.65 -29.46 5.27
N SER A 165 9.86 -29.04 4.94
CA SER A 165 10.85 -28.78 5.97
C SER A 165 10.33 -27.57 6.76
N GLU A 166 10.08 -27.74 8.06
CA GLU A 166 9.87 -26.64 9.01
C GLU A 166 11.17 -26.31 9.80
N PRO A 167 12.34 -26.05 9.17
CA PRO A 167 13.60 -26.00 9.91
C PRO A 167 13.90 -24.61 10.49
N ALA A 168 13.24 -23.55 10.04
CA ALA A 168 13.75 -22.18 10.23
C ALA A 168 13.44 -21.55 11.61
N LEU A 169 12.37 -21.98 12.30
CA LEU A 169 12.01 -21.43 13.63
C LEU A 169 12.69 -22.20 14.77
N ALA A 170 12.72 -23.53 14.70
CA ALA A 170 13.31 -24.38 15.74
C ALA A 170 14.85 -24.22 15.87
N ALA A 171 15.53 -23.77 14.81
CA ALA A 171 16.97 -23.52 14.81
C ALA A 171 17.36 -22.19 15.50
N ARG A 172 16.40 -21.32 15.82
CA ARG A 172 16.67 -20.03 16.46
C ARG A 172 16.81 -20.27 17.96
N GLY A 173 18.05 -20.32 18.44
CA GLY A 173 18.37 -20.44 19.86
C GLY A 173 17.69 -19.36 20.74
N PRO A 174 17.77 -19.48 22.07
CA PRO A 174 17.07 -18.60 23.00
C PRO A 174 17.48 -17.12 22.83
N PHE A 175 16.58 -16.20 23.19
CA PHE A 175 16.91 -14.78 23.29
C PHE A 175 18.13 -14.58 24.23
N PRO A 176 19.07 -13.68 23.87
CA PRO A 176 20.09 -13.25 24.81
C PRO A 176 19.44 -12.72 26.10
N PRO A 177 20.03 -13.02 27.28
CA PRO A 177 19.53 -12.51 28.55
C PRO A 177 19.42 -10.98 28.53
N GLY A 178 18.32 -10.44 29.07
CA GLY A 178 18.10 -8.99 29.19
C GLY A 178 17.41 -8.33 27.98
N ILE A 179 17.29 -9.01 26.85
CA ILE A 179 16.48 -8.52 25.73
C ILE A 179 15.00 -8.77 26.04
N ARG A 180 14.19 -7.71 25.96
CA ARG A 180 12.73 -7.78 26.13
C ARG A 180 12.07 -7.20 24.91
N LEU A 181 11.29 -8.01 24.23
CA LEU A 181 10.45 -7.56 23.13
C LEU A 181 9.12 -7.05 23.66
N GLN A 182 8.56 -6.10 22.92
CA GLN A 182 7.21 -5.62 23.05
C GLN A 182 6.44 -6.03 21.79
N TYR A 183 5.13 -6.17 21.91
CA TYR A 183 4.28 -6.61 20.80
C TYR A 183 3.54 -5.42 20.24
N TRP A 184 3.56 -5.30 18.92
CA TRP A 184 3.00 -4.18 18.18
C TRP A 184 2.06 -4.69 17.11
N ARG A 185 1.11 -3.84 16.72
CA ARG A 185 0.21 -4.10 15.61
C ARG A 185 0.09 -2.89 14.71
N VAL A 186 -0.23 -3.15 13.46
CA VAL A 186 -0.62 -2.15 12.48
C VAL A 186 -1.86 -2.62 11.74
N ARG A 187 -2.69 -1.67 11.31
CA ARG A 187 -3.76 -1.94 10.34
C ARG A 187 -3.36 -1.36 8.99
N GLN A 188 -3.58 -2.13 7.95
CA GLN A 188 -3.31 -1.75 6.58
C GLN A 188 -4.63 -1.78 5.81
N LYS A 189 -4.95 -0.70 5.13
CA LYS A 189 -6.09 -0.61 4.21
C LYS A 189 -5.56 -0.89 2.81
N VAL A 190 -6.19 -1.80 2.07
CA VAL A 190 -5.73 -2.24 0.73
C VAL A 190 -6.90 -2.23 -0.25
N LEU A 191 -6.68 -1.64 -1.41
CA LEU A 191 -7.65 -1.54 -2.50
C LEU A 191 -7.42 -2.66 -3.51
N PHE A 192 -8.47 -3.34 -3.93
CA PHE A 192 -8.37 -4.39 -4.95
C PHE A 192 -9.68 -4.57 -5.71
N LEU A 193 -9.59 -5.14 -6.91
CA LEU A 193 -10.75 -5.51 -7.70
C LEU A 193 -11.10 -6.99 -7.49
N ALA A 194 -12.39 -7.29 -7.43
CA ALA A 194 -12.87 -8.66 -7.36
C ALA A 194 -14.28 -8.80 -7.96
N GLY A 195 -14.56 -9.97 -8.52
CA GLY A 195 -15.88 -10.38 -8.96
C GLY A 195 -16.79 -10.83 -7.81
N PRO A 196 -18.03 -11.26 -8.13
CA PRO A 196 -19.00 -11.67 -7.12
C PRO A 196 -18.52 -12.90 -6.33
N GLY A 197 -18.45 -12.78 -5.00
CA GLY A 197 -18.03 -13.87 -4.12
C GLY A 197 -16.51 -14.07 -3.99
N GLU A 198 -15.70 -13.36 -4.77
CA GLU A 198 -14.24 -13.51 -4.79
C GLU A 198 -13.52 -12.61 -3.78
N ALA A 199 -14.19 -11.57 -3.29
CA ALA A 199 -13.55 -10.50 -2.53
C ALA A 199 -12.77 -11.00 -1.31
N ARG A 200 -13.33 -11.98 -0.59
CA ARG A 200 -12.68 -12.57 0.58
C ARG A 200 -11.41 -13.35 0.21
N ILE A 201 -11.46 -14.13 -0.86
CA ILE A 201 -10.33 -14.92 -1.35
C ILE A 201 -9.20 -14.00 -1.81
N ARG A 202 -9.53 -12.92 -2.54
CA ARG A 202 -8.56 -11.90 -2.96
C ARG A 202 -7.91 -11.19 -1.76
N ALA A 203 -8.71 -10.83 -0.74
CA ALA A 203 -8.19 -10.25 0.49
C ALA A 203 -7.24 -11.22 1.24
N GLU A 204 -7.56 -12.51 1.25
CA GLU A 204 -6.71 -13.55 1.84
C GLU A 204 -5.43 -13.79 1.03
N GLU A 205 -5.48 -13.68 -0.29
CA GLU A 205 -4.28 -13.71 -1.15
C GLU A 205 -3.35 -12.53 -0.84
N LEU A 206 -3.88 -11.31 -0.76
CA LEU A 206 -3.12 -10.11 -0.39
C LEU A 206 -2.53 -10.24 1.03
N ALA A 207 -3.31 -10.71 2.00
CA ALA A 207 -2.80 -11.00 3.35
C ALA A 207 -1.69 -12.07 3.34
N GLY A 208 -1.81 -13.07 2.45
CA GLY A 208 -0.82 -14.13 2.26
C GLY A 208 0.53 -13.65 1.71
N THR A 209 0.62 -12.43 1.21
CA THR A 209 1.90 -11.82 0.80
C THR A 209 2.73 -11.31 1.99
N ILE A 210 2.10 -11.18 3.16
CA ILE A 210 2.75 -10.72 4.39
C ILE A 210 3.03 -11.95 5.25
N VAL A 211 4.32 -12.29 5.38
CA VAL A 211 4.75 -13.54 6.00
C VAL A 211 5.59 -13.33 7.28
N ASP A 212 5.63 -14.34 8.12
CA ASP A 212 6.57 -14.43 9.24
C ASP A 212 7.95 -14.95 8.77
N GLY A 213 8.93 -14.96 9.67
CA GLY A 213 10.27 -15.47 9.43
C GLY A 213 10.38 -16.93 8.97
N SER A 214 9.28 -17.69 8.92
CA SER A 214 9.21 -19.07 8.39
C SER A 214 8.49 -19.16 7.03
N GLY A 215 7.93 -18.06 6.52
CA GLY A 215 7.12 -18.05 5.32
C GLY A 215 5.66 -18.43 5.54
N LEU A 216 5.17 -18.42 6.79
CA LEU A 216 3.75 -18.57 7.13
C LEU A 216 3.04 -17.22 6.98
N PRO A 217 1.78 -17.18 6.50
CA PRO A 217 0.99 -15.95 6.50
C PRO A 217 0.89 -15.35 7.90
N LEU A 218 1.27 -14.08 8.02
CA LEU A 218 1.29 -13.32 9.27
C LEU A 218 0.12 -12.34 9.37
N ALA A 219 -0.32 -11.77 8.25
CA ALA A 219 -1.44 -10.85 8.23
C ALA A 219 -2.78 -11.56 8.36
N ARG A 220 -3.72 -10.92 9.05
CA ARG A 220 -5.11 -11.37 9.17
C ARG A 220 -6.06 -10.38 8.50
N VAL A 221 -6.97 -10.88 7.68
CA VAL A 221 -8.06 -10.06 7.14
C VAL A 221 -9.07 -9.74 8.25
N ALA A 222 -9.04 -8.49 8.71
CA ALA A 222 -9.91 -7.94 9.75
C ALA A 222 -11.28 -7.51 9.22
N GLY A 223 -11.36 -7.12 7.95
CA GLY A 223 -12.61 -6.72 7.30
C GLY A 223 -12.46 -6.64 5.79
N VAL A 224 -13.58 -6.76 5.07
CA VAL A 224 -13.67 -6.57 3.62
C VAL A 224 -14.98 -5.86 3.33
N GLU A 225 -14.93 -4.75 2.59
CA GLU A 225 -16.12 -4.00 2.18
C GLU A 225 -16.01 -3.54 0.73
N ALA A 226 -17.16 -3.39 0.07
CA ALA A 226 -17.20 -2.81 -1.27
C ALA A 226 -17.07 -1.29 -1.18
N ASN A 227 -16.26 -0.70 -2.06
CA ASN A 227 -16.19 0.74 -2.23
C ASN A 227 -17.05 1.16 -3.42
N ASP A 228 -18.27 1.61 -3.13
CA ASP A 228 -19.24 2.06 -4.14
C ASP A 228 -19.22 3.59 -4.35
N GLY A 229 -18.19 4.26 -3.84
CA GLY A 229 -18.12 5.70 -3.80
C GLY A 229 -18.91 6.31 -2.65
N TYR A 230 -19.03 7.64 -2.66
CA TYR A 230 -19.63 8.41 -1.57
C TYR A 230 -20.34 9.64 -2.10
N ALA A 231 -21.27 10.19 -1.30
CA ALA A 231 -21.86 11.49 -1.62
C ALA A 231 -20.87 12.60 -1.24
N SER A 232 -20.51 13.44 -2.21
CA SER A 232 -19.68 14.62 -2.00
C SER A 232 -20.28 15.52 -0.92
N VAL A 233 -19.46 15.93 0.05
CA VAL A 233 -19.89 16.80 1.15
C VAL A 233 -20.18 18.23 0.67
N SER A 234 -19.52 18.69 -0.40
CA SER A 234 -19.64 20.07 -0.87
C SER A 234 -20.94 20.34 -1.64
N ASP A 235 -21.38 19.38 -2.45
CA ASP A 235 -22.43 19.60 -3.46
C ASP A 235 -23.36 18.38 -3.63
N GLY A 236 -23.18 17.34 -2.80
CA GLY A 236 -24.14 16.23 -2.66
C GLY A 236 -24.20 15.25 -3.85
N HIS A 237 -23.40 15.45 -4.90
CA HIS A 237 -23.33 14.50 -6.01
C HIS A 237 -22.64 13.21 -5.59
N TRP A 238 -22.96 12.10 -6.24
CA TRP A 238 -22.30 10.83 -5.94
C TRP A 238 -20.96 10.72 -6.68
N VAL A 239 -19.87 10.63 -5.93
CA VAL A 239 -18.49 10.48 -6.43
C VAL A 239 -18.23 9.01 -6.74
N HIS A 240 -17.74 8.72 -7.94
CA HIS A 240 -17.36 7.36 -8.32
C HIS A 240 -16.09 6.92 -7.58
N PRO A 241 -15.96 5.66 -7.12
CA PRO A 241 -14.79 5.20 -6.38
C PRO A 241 -13.45 5.42 -7.10
N VAL A 242 -13.43 5.38 -8.43
CA VAL A 242 -12.23 5.62 -9.24
C VAL A 242 -11.61 7.01 -9.01
N ASP A 243 -12.41 8.02 -8.66
CA ASP A 243 -11.94 9.38 -8.42
C ASP A 243 -10.96 9.41 -7.24
N SER A 244 -11.24 8.63 -6.18
CA SER A 244 -10.36 8.51 -5.00
C SER A 244 -9.10 7.68 -5.22
N VAL A 245 -8.98 7.01 -6.37
CA VAL A 245 -7.85 6.13 -6.70
C VAL A 245 -6.94 6.75 -7.76
N GLY A 246 -7.48 7.68 -8.56
CA GLY A 246 -6.78 8.29 -9.68
C GLY A 246 -6.54 7.31 -10.86
N PRO A 247 -6.10 7.83 -12.01
CA PRO A 247 -5.97 7.04 -13.24
C PRO A 247 -4.87 5.96 -13.16
N PHE A 248 -3.81 6.18 -12.38
CA PHE A 248 -2.70 5.23 -12.20
C PHE A 248 -3.08 4.09 -11.28
N GLY A 249 -3.67 4.41 -10.12
CA GLY A 249 -4.22 3.40 -9.23
C GLY A 249 -5.32 2.59 -9.94
N ALA A 250 -6.16 3.24 -10.76
CA ALA A 250 -7.16 2.54 -11.57
C ALA A 250 -6.51 1.55 -12.56
N THR A 251 -5.43 1.97 -13.23
CA THR A 251 -4.68 1.11 -14.14
C THR A 251 -4.06 -0.06 -13.38
N ALA A 252 -3.37 0.20 -12.26
CA ALA A 252 -2.74 -0.82 -11.43
C ALA A 252 -3.75 -1.83 -10.87
N LEU A 253 -4.93 -1.38 -10.45
CA LEU A 253 -6.03 -2.23 -10.00
C LEU A 253 -6.52 -3.17 -11.10
N TRP A 254 -6.71 -2.64 -12.30
CA TRP A 254 -7.14 -3.45 -13.43
C TRP A 254 -6.05 -4.41 -13.91
N ASP A 255 -4.79 -4.00 -13.89
CA ASP A 255 -3.67 -4.87 -14.27
C ASP A 255 -3.49 -6.01 -13.24
N ASP A 256 -3.68 -5.73 -11.94
CA ASP A 256 -3.73 -6.76 -10.89
C ASP A 256 -4.91 -7.72 -11.09
N TYR A 257 -6.10 -7.19 -11.42
CA TYR A 257 -7.28 -8.01 -11.69
C TYR A 257 -7.11 -8.90 -12.91
N ASP A 258 -6.64 -8.34 -14.03
CA ASP A 258 -6.42 -9.08 -15.28
C ASP A 258 -5.33 -10.15 -15.07
N ALA A 259 -4.32 -9.89 -14.23
CA ALA A 259 -3.34 -10.89 -13.80
C ALA A 259 -3.90 -11.92 -12.80
N ALA A 260 -5.06 -11.69 -12.20
CA ALA A 260 -5.72 -12.56 -11.22
C ALA A 260 -6.88 -13.40 -11.77
N GLU A 261 -7.48 -12.98 -12.89
CA GLU A 261 -8.78 -13.44 -13.38
C GLU A 261 -8.87 -14.97 -13.62
N HIS A 262 -7.74 -15.67 -13.77
CA HIS A 262 -7.73 -17.10 -14.12
C HIS A 262 -7.20 -18.04 -13.03
N ASP A 263 -6.62 -17.50 -11.95
CA ASP A 263 -5.91 -18.28 -10.94
C ASP A 263 -5.91 -17.58 -9.56
N ALA A 264 -6.95 -16.79 -9.27
CA ALA A 264 -7.22 -16.27 -7.94
C ALA A 264 -7.23 -17.41 -6.90
N GLY A 265 -6.46 -17.24 -5.81
CA GLY A 265 -6.34 -18.25 -4.75
C GLY A 265 -5.50 -19.48 -5.11
N VAL A 266 -4.83 -19.51 -6.27
CA VAL A 266 -3.92 -20.60 -6.64
C VAL A 266 -2.57 -20.42 -5.93
N PRO A 267 -2.07 -21.41 -5.17
CA PRO A 267 -0.81 -21.31 -4.43
C PRO A 267 0.41 -20.93 -5.29
N ALA A 268 0.46 -21.40 -6.54
CA ALA A 268 1.54 -21.08 -7.48
C ALA A 268 1.56 -19.60 -7.87
N ALA A 269 0.40 -18.96 -7.98
CA ALA A 269 0.29 -17.54 -8.28
C ALA A 269 0.87 -16.70 -7.12
N LEU A 270 0.46 -17.00 -5.89
CA LEU A 270 0.99 -16.36 -4.69
C LEU A 270 2.50 -16.59 -4.54
N ALA A 271 3.00 -17.78 -4.85
CA ALA A 271 4.45 -18.05 -4.86
C ALA A 271 5.21 -17.14 -5.84
N GLY A 272 4.62 -16.86 -7.02
CA GLY A 272 5.16 -15.89 -7.97
C GLY A 272 5.25 -14.48 -7.39
N VAL A 273 4.22 -14.04 -6.67
CA VAL A 273 4.21 -12.74 -5.97
C VAL A 273 5.29 -12.67 -4.90
N LEU A 274 5.38 -13.68 -4.03
CA LEU A 274 6.39 -13.72 -2.96
C LEU A 274 7.83 -13.67 -3.49
N THR A 275 8.10 -14.27 -4.65
CA THR A 275 9.41 -14.20 -5.31
C THR A 275 9.76 -12.77 -5.71
N ARG A 276 8.81 -12.06 -6.34
CA ARG A 276 9.00 -10.66 -6.76
C ARG A 276 9.14 -9.74 -5.55
N ALA A 277 8.28 -9.91 -4.55
CA ALA A 277 8.30 -9.14 -3.32
C ALA A 277 9.67 -9.20 -2.62
N ALA A 278 10.31 -10.38 -2.58
CA ALA A 278 11.64 -10.53 -2.00
C ALA A 278 12.72 -9.70 -2.72
N GLY A 279 12.62 -9.55 -4.04
CA GLY A 279 13.50 -8.68 -4.82
C GLY A 279 13.19 -7.21 -4.56
N GLN A 280 11.92 -6.83 -4.65
CA GLN A 280 11.47 -5.44 -4.47
C GLN A 280 11.82 -4.88 -3.09
N VAL A 281 11.72 -5.68 -2.02
CA VAL A 281 12.14 -5.27 -0.66
C VAL A 281 13.62 -4.90 -0.62
N ARG A 282 14.49 -5.69 -1.27
CA ARG A 282 15.94 -5.41 -1.32
C ARG A 282 16.25 -4.20 -2.19
N GLU A 283 15.61 -4.10 -3.35
CA GLU A 283 15.78 -2.98 -4.28
C GLU A 283 15.35 -1.65 -3.65
N ALA A 284 14.20 -1.62 -2.96
CA ALA A 284 13.73 -0.45 -2.25
C ALA A 284 14.71 -0.01 -1.17
N PHE A 285 15.18 -0.95 -0.33
CA PHE A 285 16.18 -0.66 0.69
C PHE A 285 17.49 -0.10 0.08
N GLN A 286 17.99 -0.71 -0.99
CA GLN A 286 19.24 -0.29 -1.64
C GLN A 286 19.12 1.11 -2.24
N ARG A 287 18.01 1.41 -2.93
CA ARG A 287 17.73 2.74 -3.47
C ARG A 287 17.73 3.78 -2.36
N ASP A 288 16.92 3.58 -1.33
CA ASP A 288 16.76 4.55 -0.24
C ASP A 288 18.08 4.71 0.58
N ALA A 289 18.88 3.64 0.70
CA ALA A 289 20.21 3.70 1.30
C ALA A 289 21.21 4.52 0.49
N LEU A 290 21.18 4.42 -0.85
CA LEU A 290 22.01 5.24 -1.75
C LEU A 290 21.65 6.71 -1.63
N ASP A 291 20.36 7.03 -1.59
CA ASP A 291 19.86 8.40 -1.42
C ASP A 291 20.32 9.00 -0.09
N CYS A 292 20.31 8.19 0.99
CA CYS A 292 20.80 8.63 2.30
C CYS A 292 22.33 8.78 2.37
N ALA A 293 23.09 8.04 1.56
CA ALA A 293 24.55 8.08 1.52
C ALA A 293 25.10 9.31 0.77
N LEU A 294 24.25 10.10 0.10
CA LEU A 294 24.66 11.32 -0.60
C LEU A 294 25.38 12.30 0.37
N PRO A 295 26.45 13.00 -0.07
CA PRO A 295 27.17 13.96 0.77
C PRO A 295 26.24 14.98 1.43
N PRO A 296 26.52 15.53 2.63
CA PRO A 296 25.66 16.53 3.26
C PRO A 296 25.31 17.71 2.34
N ALA A 297 26.21 18.17 1.48
CA ALA A 297 25.92 19.21 0.48
C ALA A 297 24.97 18.74 -0.64
N ALA A 298 25.05 17.47 -1.04
CA ALA A 298 24.11 16.86 -1.99
C ALA A 298 22.77 16.55 -1.31
N ARG A 299 22.75 16.06 -0.08
CA ARG A 299 21.55 15.93 0.77
C ARG A 299 20.95 17.27 1.12
N GLU A 300 21.75 18.31 1.32
CA GLU A 300 21.27 19.68 1.57
C GLU A 300 20.78 20.31 0.27
N ALA A 301 21.36 19.97 -0.89
CA ALA A 301 20.82 20.34 -2.19
C ALA A 301 19.52 19.59 -2.52
N CYS A 302 19.42 18.28 -2.27
CA CYS A 302 18.19 17.49 -2.40
C CYS A 302 17.16 17.95 -1.37
N SER A 303 17.52 18.11 -0.10
CA SER A 303 16.65 18.65 0.94
C SER A 303 16.27 20.11 0.69
N ALA A 304 17.14 20.94 0.11
CA ALA A 304 16.78 22.28 -0.36
C ALA A 304 15.84 22.19 -1.57
N ALA A 305 16.03 21.26 -2.50
CA ALA A 305 15.14 21.03 -3.62
C ALA A 305 13.78 20.51 -3.16
N LEU A 306 13.73 19.65 -2.16
CA LEU A 306 12.52 19.13 -1.51
C LEU A 306 11.83 20.20 -0.66
N ARG A 307 12.58 21.01 0.11
CA ARG A 307 12.05 22.19 0.82
C ARG A 307 11.52 23.23 -0.15
N HIS A 308 12.24 23.49 -1.22
CA HIS A 308 11.79 24.38 -2.28
C HIS A 308 10.55 23.81 -2.98
N ALA A 309 10.50 22.51 -3.25
CA ALA A 309 9.31 21.85 -3.78
C ALA A 309 8.12 21.97 -2.82
N ALA A 310 8.34 21.79 -1.52
CA ALA A 310 7.34 21.98 -0.47
C ALA A 310 6.88 23.44 -0.34
N GLU A 311 7.77 24.42 -0.48
CA GLU A 311 7.43 25.84 -0.51
C GLU A 311 6.64 26.20 -1.76
N GLN A 312 7.07 25.71 -2.93
CA GLN A 312 6.31 25.85 -4.18
C GLN A 312 4.92 25.21 -4.04
N ALA A 313 4.81 24.03 -3.43
CA ALA A 313 3.52 23.41 -3.15
C ALA A 313 2.66 24.26 -2.21
N ARG A 314 3.22 24.86 -1.15
CA ARG A 314 2.47 25.79 -0.28
C ARG A 314 1.96 27.01 -1.05
N LEU A 315 2.78 27.60 -1.91
CA LEU A 315 2.40 28.73 -2.75
C LEU A 315 1.31 28.35 -3.77
N ILE A 316 1.43 27.17 -4.39
CA ILE A 316 0.41 26.63 -5.30
C ILE A 316 -0.89 26.32 -4.56
N ALA A 317 -0.78 25.90 -3.30
CA ALA A 317 -1.90 25.58 -2.41
C ALA A 317 -2.63 26.82 -1.86
N GLU A 318 -2.03 28.02 -1.95
CA GLU A 318 -2.68 29.25 -1.45
C GLU A 318 -3.98 29.52 -2.22
N GLY A 319 -5.07 29.74 -1.45
CA GLY A 319 -6.40 29.97 -1.99
C GLY A 319 -7.07 28.73 -2.59
N ARG A 320 -6.45 27.55 -2.53
CA ARG A 320 -7.01 26.30 -3.03
C ARG A 320 -7.88 25.61 -1.99
N SER A 321 -9.00 25.02 -2.42
CA SER A 321 -9.88 24.25 -1.53
C SER A 321 -9.28 22.87 -1.16
N PRO A 322 -9.70 22.25 -0.04
CA PRO A 322 -9.20 20.94 0.40
C PRO A 322 -9.26 19.83 -0.68
N ALA A 323 -10.30 19.82 -1.51
CA ALA A 323 -10.46 18.86 -2.61
C ALA A 323 -9.56 19.17 -3.82
N GLU A 324 -9.02 20.39 -3.93
CA GLU A 324 -8.01 20.72 -4.95
C GLU A 324 -6.64 20.26 -4.49
N LEU A 325 -6.36 20.40 -3.20
CA LEU A 325 -5.12 19.95 -2.58
C LEU A 325 -4.99 18.43 -2.62
N HIS A 326 -6.06 17.69 -2.36
CA HIS A 326 -6.04 16.23 -2.54
C HIS A 326 -5.65 15.83 -3.97
N ARG A 327 -6.22 16.48 -5.00
CA ARG A 327 -5.85 16.22 -6.39
C ARG A 327 -4.42 16.59 -6.74
N LEU A 328 -3.97 17.76 -6.28
CA LEU A 328 -2.58 18.16 -6.48
C LEU A 328 -1.62 17.15 -5.84
N ALA A 329 -2.04 16.49 -4.76
CA ALA A 329 -1.29 15.38 -4.20
C ALA A 329 -1.28 14.16 -5.12
N ASP A 330 -2.46 13.71 -5.55
CA ASP A 330 -2.61 12.54 -6.41
C ASP A 330 -1.86 12.73 -7.74
N ASP A 331 -1.95 13.91 -8.36
CA ASP A 331 -1.25 14.28 -9.60
C ASP A 331 0.28 14.25 -9.43
N ALA A 332 0.76 14.73 -8.28
CA ALA A 332 2.18 14.74 -7.98
C ALA A 332 2.71 13.32 -7.73
N ASP A 333 2.00 12.48 -6.98
CA ASP A 333 2.34 11.05 -6.85
C ASP A 333 2.32 10.34 -8.21
N GLN A 334 1.34 10.65 -9.07
CA GLN A 334 1.23 10.09 -10.42
C GLN A 334 2.40 10.50 -11.34
N LEU A 335 2.89 11.73 -11.22
CA LEU A 335 4.06 12.17 -11.96
C LEU A 335 5.33 11.51 -11.39
N ALA A 336 5.37 11.29 -10.08
CA ALA A 336 6.49 10.61 -9.44
C ALA A 336 6.62 9.15 -9.87
N ASP A 337 5.53 8.40 -9.87
CA ASP A 337 5.54 6.99 -10.27
C ASP A 337 5.98 6.79 -11.73
N ARG A 338 5.58 7.71 -12.63
CA ARG A 338 6.08 7.70 -14.02
C ARG A 338 7.56 8.01 -14.15
N LEU A 339 8.07 8.90 -13.31
CA LEU A 339 9.48 9.27 -13.33
C LEU A 339 10.35 8.18 -12.74
N ASP A 340 9.84 7.40 -11.77
CA ASP A 340 10.51 6.18 -11.30
C ASP A 340 10.64 5.14 -12.42
N ASP A 341 9.59 4.94 -13.24
CA ASP A 341 9.65 4.04 -14.41
C ASP A 341 10.67 4.51 -15.47
N GLU A 342 11.04 5.79 -15.47
CA GLU A 342 12.02 6.42 -16.37
C GLU A 342 13.41 6.61 -15.74
N ASP A 343 13.67 6.06 -14.55
CA ASP A 343 14.93 6.21 -13.79
C ASP A 343 15.27 7.68 -13.44
N ARG A 344 14.23 8.50 -13.21
CA ARG A 344 14.30 9.93 -12.84
C ARG A 344 13.90 10.17 -11.38
N CYS A 345 14.55 9.44 -10.48
CA CYS A 345 14.22 9.37 -9.05
C CYS A 345 14.21 10.74 -8.35
N ASP A 346 15.14 11.66 -8.66
CA ASP A 346 15.21 12.98 -8.02
C ASP A 346 13.97 13.85 -8.28
N ASP A 347 13.42 13.78 -9.51
CA ASP A 347 12.22 14.53 -9.86
C ASP A 347 10.98 13.87 -9.27
N ALA A 348 10.97 12.54 -9.18
CA ALA A 348 9.90 11.78 -8.54
C ALA A 348 9.80 12.09 -7.04
N GLU A 349 10.93 12.15 -6.32
CA GLU A 349 10.96 12.46 -4.90
C GLU A 349 10.47 13.90 -4.61
N ARG A 350 10.81 14.86 -5.48
CA ARG A 350 10.30 16.23 -5.38
C ARG A 350 8.78 16.28 -5.50
N LEU A 351 8.19 15.50 -6.39
CA LEU A 351 6.75 15.44 -6.58
C LEU A 351 6.05 14.75 -5.40
N ARG A 352 6.61 13.65 -4.87
CA ARG A 352 6.10 13.01 -3.63
C ARG A 352 6.11 13.97 -2.45
N GLN A 353 7.16 14.79 -2.32
CA GLN A 353 7.21 15.80 -1.27
C GLN A 353 6.14 16.89 -1.45
N GLN A 354 5.82 17.29 -2.68
CA GLN A 354 4.70 18.19 -2.95
C GLN A 354 3.37 17.53 -2.55
N ALA A 355 3.20 16.24 -2.87
CA ALA A 355 2.00 15.50 -2.52
C ALA A 355 1.75 15.46 -1.01
N VAL A 356 2.79 15.19 -0.22
CA VAL A 356 2.72 15.23 1.25
C VAL A 356 2.24 16.59 1.78
N VAL A 357 2.73 17.69 1.19
CA VAL A 357 2.31 19.05 1.58
C VAL A 357 0.84 19.29 1.25
N TYR A 358 0.40 18.91 0.05
CA TYR A 358 -0.98 19.10 -0.35
C TYR A 358 -1.96 18.27 0.51
N ARG A 359 -1.64 17.01 0.82
CA ARG A 359 -2.49 16.18 1.72
C ARG A 359 -2.61 16.77 3.12
N ARG A 360 -1.52 17.29 3.69
CA ARG A 360 -1.53 17.97 5.00
C ARG A 360 -2.40 19.21 5.00
N LEU A 361 -2.28 20.07 3.98
CA LEU A 361 -3.09 21.29 3.87
C LEU A 361 -4.55 20.99 3.52
N GLY A 362 -4.82 19.85 2.87
CA GLY A 362 -6.15 19.36 2.53
C GLY A 362 -6.92 18.73 3.70
N GLY A 363 -6.32 18.56 4.88
CA GLY A 363 -7.01 18.09 6.08
C GLY A 363 -7.06 16.57 6.28
N ALA A 364 -6.10 15.81 5.75
CA ALA A 364 -6.00 14.36 5.99
C ALA A 364 -5.46 13.96 7.40
N GLU A 365 -5.51 14.87 8.39
CA GLU A 365 -5.28 14.56 9.81
C GLU A 365 -6.48 15.06 10.62
N SER A 366 -7.49 14.20 10.79
CA SER A 366 -8.52 14.29 11.84
C SER A 366 -9.02 12.90 12.18
#